data_AF-A0A3N5XY12-F1
#
_entry.id   AF-A0A3N5XY12-F1
#
_cell.length_a   1.000
_cell.length_b   1.000
_cell.length_c   1.000
_cell.angle_alpha   90.00
_cell.angle_beta   90.00
_cell.angle_gamma   90.00
#
_symmetry.space_group_name_H-M   'P 1'
#
loop_
_entity.id
_entity.type
_entity.pdbx_description
1 polymer ?
#
loop_
_entity_poly.entity_id
_entity_poly.type
_entity_poly.pdbx_seq_one_letter_code
_entity_poly.pdbx_strand_id
1 'polypeptide(L)'
;MRAKITSKGQITIPARVRRKLRLEPGQVLEFDENAPFLKAVKVFDPKAMYDTIGSRRETPGVAESGEEWLEATRGPVQLPKKPKRTTKKKTE
;
A
#
# COMPACT_ATOMS: atom_id res chain seq x y z
N MET A 1 28.11 2.83 -3.86
CA MET A 1 27.72 3.76 -4.95
C MET A 1 27.44 5.12 -4.33
N ARG A 2 27.88 6.22 -4.94
CA ARG A 2 27.78 7.58 -4.38
C ARG A 2 27.19 8.51 -5.44
N ALA A 3 26.48 9.56 -5.03
CA ALA A 3 26.00 10.63 -5.90
C ALA A 3 26.41 11.97 -5.28
N LYS A 4 26.67 12.98 -6.11
CA LYS A 4 27.01 14.33 -5.67
C LYS A 4 25.74 15.18 -5.65
N ILE A 5 25.63 16.05 -4.65
CA ILE A 5 24.61 17.10 -4.61
C ILE A 5 25.04 18.20 -5.59
N THR A 6 24.13 18.62 -6.46
CA THR A 6 24.38 19.72 -7.41
C THR A 6 24.41 21.06 -6.67
N SER A 7 24.92 22.12 -7.31
CA SER A 7 24.88 23.48 -6.75
C SER A 7 23.46 23.98 -6.43
N LYS A 8 22.44 23.39 -7.08
CA LYS A 8 21.02 23.68 -6.86
C LYS A 8 20.39 22.82 -5.75
N GLY A 9 21.18 22.01 -5.04
CA GLY A 9 20.67 21.12 -3.99
C GLY A 9 20.00 19.83 -4.49
N GLN A 10 20.01 19.55 -5.80
CA GLN A 10 19.40 18.34 -6.35
C GLN A 10 20.33 17.13 -6.21
N ILE A 11 19.74 15.96 -5.92
CA ILE A 11 20.44 14.66 -5.90
C ILE A 11 20.01 13.83 -7.11
N THR A 12 20.98 13.29 -7.85
CA THR A 12 20.68 12.35 -8.94
C THR A 12 20.59 10.93 -8.41
N ILE A 13 19.49 10.22 -8.71
CA ILE A 13 19.32 8.80 -8.38
C ILE A 13 19.96 7.93 -9.47
N PRO A 14 21.01 7.13 -9.18
CA PRO A 14 21.65 6.28 -10.18
C PRO A 14 20.69 5.25 -10.78
N ALA A 15 20.88 4.90 -12.06
CA ALA A 15 19.97 4.03 -12.81
C ALA A 15 19.71 2.66 -12.15
N ARG A 16 20.71 2.07 -11.47
CA ARG A 16 20.54 0.83 -10.71
C ARG A 16 19.52 0.97 -9.57
N VAL A 17 19.57 2.07 -8.82
CA VAL A 17 18.64 2.35 -7.72
C VAL A 17 17.25 2.65 -8.26
N ARG A 18 17.17 3.48 -9.32
CA ARG A 18 15.91 3.81 -10.03
C ARG A 18 15.16 2.55 -10.45
N ARG A 19 15.85 1.59 -11.10
CA ARG A 19 15.25 0.32 -11.54
C ARG A 19 14.81 -0.56 -10.37
N LYS A 20 15.61 -0.65 -9.30
CA LYS A 20 15.28 -1.45 -8.11
C LYS A 20 14.02 -0.92 -7.39
N LEU A 21 13.86 0.40 -7.33
CA LEU A 21 12.70 1.07 -6.74
C LEU A 21 11.54 1.26 -7.74
N ARG A 22 11.71 0.78 -8.99
CA ARG A 22 10.76 0.93 -10.11
C ARG A 22 10.32 2.39 -10.32
N LEU A 23 11.23 3.34 -10.12
CA LEU A 23 10.95 4.76 -10.28
C LEU A 23 11.00 5.15 -11.76
N GLU A 24 10.01 5.89 -12.22
CA GLU A 24 9.90 6.34 -13.61
C GLU A 24 10.02 7.87 -13.70
N PRO A 25 10.51 8.41 -14.83
CA PRO A 25 10.51 9.85 -15.06
C PRO A 25 9.10 10.43 -14.86
N GLY A 26 8.99 11.56 -14.16
CA GLY A 26 7.72 12.22 -13.87
C GLY A 26 7.01 11.77 -12.59
N GLN A 27 7.50 10.74 -11.91
CA GLN A 27 6.96 10.36 -10.60
C GLN A 27 7.36 11.35 -9.50
N VAL A 28 6.41 11.66 -8.63
CA VAL A 28 6.62 12.46 -7.42
C VAL A 28 7.11 11.55 -6.29
N LEU A 29 8.15 12.00 -5.60
CA LEU A 29 8.71 11.35 -4.43
C LEU A 29 8.48 12.24 -3.22
N GLU A 30 7.97 11.64 -2.15
CA GLU A 30 7.85 12.31 -0.86
C GLU A 30 9.10 12.04 -0.03
N PHE A 31 9.64 13.10 0.57
CA PHE A 31 10.77 13.03 1.48
C PHE A 31 10.26 13.15 2.91
N ASP A 32 10.63 12.20 3.74
CA ASP A 32 10.39 12.27 5.19
C ASP A 32 11.58 12.95 5.88
N GLU A 33 11.36 14.15 6.40
CA GLU A 33 12.39 14.95 7.07
C GLU A 33 12.76 14.42 8.46
N ASN A 34 11.90 13.61 9.08
CA ASN A 34 12.15 13.04 10.41
C ASN A 34 12.93 11.72 10.35
N ALA A 35 13.14 11.18 9.15
CA ALA A 35 13.87 9.94 8.97
C ALA A 35 15.39 10.16 9.13
N PRO A 36 16.11 9.30 9.88
CA PRO A 36 17.57 9.40 10.05
C PRO A 36 18.36 9.12 8.76
N PHE A 37 17.66 8.77 7.69
CA PHE A 37 18.19 8.56 6.35
C PHE A 37 17.18 9.07 5.33
N LEU A 38 17.67 9.56 4.18
CA LEU A 38 16.83 10.02 3.09
C LEU A 38 16.03 8.83 2.51
N LYS A 39 14.74 8.77 2.85
CA LYS A 39 13.81 7.75 2.39
C LYS A 39 12.87 8.36 1.36
N ALA A 40 13.06 7.98 0.10
CA ALA A 40 12.12 8.31 -0.96
C ALA A 40 11.18 7.13 -1.18
N VAL A 41 9.90 7.32 -0.90
CA VAL A 41 8.84 6.36 -1.24
C VAL A 41 7.99 6.93 -2.36
N LYS A 42 7.46 6.05 -3.20
CA LYS A 42 6.48 6.47 -4.22
C LYS A 42 5.27 7.04 -3.50
N VAL A 43 4.82 8.21 -3.94
CA VAL A 43 3.53 8.75 -3.52
C VAL A 43 2.45 7.77 -3.98
N PHE A 44 1.75 7.20 -3.01
CA PHE A 44 0.58 6.39 -3.23
C PHE A 44 -0.64 7.30 -3.09
N ASP A 45 -1.45 7.40 -4.14
CA ASP A 45 -2.71 8.14 -4.09
C ASP A 45 -3.86 7.17 -3.77
N PRO A 46 -4.34 7.14 -2.51
CA PRO A 46 -5.44 6.27 -2.14
C PRO A 46 -6.73 6.66 -2.87
N LYS A 47 -6.92 7.95 -3.15
CA LYS A 47 -8.12 8.45 -3.82
C LYS A 47 -8.17 7.93 -5.26
N ALA A 48 -7.07 8.01 -6.00
CA ALA A 48 -6.99 7.41 -7.33
C ALA A 48 -7.24 5.90 -7.29
N MET A 49 -6.66 5.18 -6.32
CA MET A 49 -6.95 3.75 -6.15
C MET A 49 -8.45 3.51 -5.95
N TYR A 50 -9.09 4.20 -5.00
CA TYR A 50 -10.51 4.02 -4.69
C TYR A 50 -11.43 4.49 -5.83
N ASP A 51 -11.05 5.51 -6.58
CA ASP A 51 -11.78 5.97 -7.78
C ASP A 51 -11.74 4.91 -8.90
N THR A 52 -10.69 4.08 -8.95
CA THR A 52 -10.54 2.98 -9.92
C THR A 52 -11.26 1.70 -9.46
N ILE A 53 -11.54 1.56 -8.15
CA ILE A 53 -12.39 0.48 -7.62
C ILE A 53 -13.83 0.82 -7.99
N GLY A 54 -14.19 0.52 -9.24
CA GLY A 54 -15.55 0.62 -9.73
C GLY A 54 -16.48 -0.23 -8.86
N SER A 55 -17.65 0.34 -8.56
CA SER A 55 -18.87 -0.31 -8.02
C SER A 55 -19.18 -0.21 -6.51
N ARG A 56 -18.59 0.73 -5.74
CA ARG A 56 -19.02 0.94 -4.32
C ARG A 56 -19.74 2.26 -4.03
N ARG A 57 -19.68 3.26 -4.91
CA ARG A 57 -20.21 4.60 -4.56
C ARG A 57 -21.73 4.75 -4.63
N GLU A 58 -22.44 3.89 -5.36
CA GLU A 58 -23.86 4.12 -5.66
C GLU A 58 -24.85 3.17 -4.97
N THR A 59 -24.43 2.32 -4.04
CA THR A 59 -25.36 1.47 -3.29
C THR A 59 -25.55 2.00 -1.86
N PRO A 60 -26.67 2.69 -1.57
CA PRO A 60 -27.03 3.05 -0.20
C PRO A 60 -27.28 1.76 0.60
N GLY A 61 -26.58 1.58 1.72
CA GLY A 61 -26.84 0.49 2.68
C GLY A 61 -25.66 -0.44 3.00
N VAL A 62 -24.53 -0.36 2.30
CA VAL A 62 -23.42 -1.32 2.44
C VAL A 62 -22.43 -0.90 3.54
N ALA A 63 -22.91 -0.93 4.78
CA ALA A 63 -22.08 -1.14 5.98
C ALA A 63 -21.76 -2.64 6.16
N GLU A 64 -21.69 -3.39 5.07
CA GLU A 64 -21.40 -4.81 5.10
C GLU A 64 -19.89 -5.01 5.25
N SER A 65 -19.52 -5.73 6.30
CA SER A 65 -18.19 -6.31 6.48
C SER A 65 -17.81 -7.16 5.26
N GLY A 66 -16.51 -7.33 5.01
CA GLY A 66 -16.05 -8.19 3.92
C GLY A 66 -16.56 -9.63 4.01
N GLU A 67 -16.98 -10.09 5.20
CA GLU A 67 -17.58 -11.41 5.41
C GLU A 67 -18.99 -11.52 4.82
N GLU A 68 -19.81 -10.48 4.95
CA GLU A 68 -21.18 -10.44 4.40
C GLU A 68 -21.18 -10.43 2.87
N TRP A 69 -20.23 -9.73 2.26
CA TRP A 69 -20.04 -9.76 0.80
C TRP A 69 -19.62 -11.13 0.28
N LEU A 70 -18.67 -11.76 0.99
CA LEU A 70 -18.26 -13.11 0.65
C LEU A 70 -19.44 -14.06 0.76
N GLU A 71 -20.26 -13.96 1.80
CA GLU A 71 -21.49 -14.75 1.95
C GLU A 71 -22.48 -14.54 0.80
N ALA A 72 -22.78 -13.29 0.45
CA ALA A 72 -23.75 -12.95 -0.58
C ALA A 72 -23.34 -13.42 -1.99
N THR A 73 -22.05 -13.44 -2.28
CA THR A 73 -21.53 -13.74 -3.64
C THR A 73 -21.07 -15.18 -3.83
N ARG A 74 -20.72 -15.91 -2.77
CA ARG A 74 -20.13 -17.25 -2.89
C ARG A 74 -21.15 -18.38 -3.12
N GLY A 75 -22.45 -18.16 -2.85
CA GLY A 75 -23.47 -19.22 -2.87
C GLY A 75 -23.26 -20.27 -1.76
N PRO A 76 -24.06 -21.36 -1.71
CA PRO A 76 -23.94 -22.36 -0.64
C PRO A 76 -22.63 -23.15 -0.76
N VAL A 77 -21.64 -22.78 0.05
CA VAL A 77 -20.33 -23.45 0.12
C VAL A 77 -20.07 -23.91 1.55
N GLN A 78 -19.72 -25.19 1.72
CA GLN A 78 -19.26 -25.70 3.02
C GLN A 78 -17.87 -25.18 3.33
N LEU A 79 -17.77 -24.35 4.36
CA LEU A 79 -16.48 -23.86 4.84
C LEU A 79 -15.72 -24.93 5.63
N PRO A 80 -14.39 -25.03 5.46
CA PRO A 80 -13.58 -25.87 6.34
C PRO A 80 -13.66 -25.35 7.79
N LYS A 81 -13.58 -26.27 8.76
CA LYS A 81 -13.59 -25.90 10.19
C LYS A 81 -12.50 -24.87 10.47
N LYS A 82 -12.88 -23.69 10.98
CA LYS A 82 -11.92 -22.64 11.38
C LYS A 82 -10.93 -23.24 12.39
N PRO A 83 -9.62 -23.11 12.19
CA PRO A 83 -8.64 -23.57 13.17
C PRO A 83 -8.84 -22.80 14.48
N LYS A 84 -8.80 -23.51 15.61
CA LYS A 84 -8.88 -22.89 16.94
C LYS A 84 -7.71 -21.93 17.08
N ARG A 85 -7.99 -20.63 17.13
CA ARG A 85 -7.00 -19.58 17.29
C ARG A 85 -6.38 -19.73 18.68
N THR A 86 -5.17 -20.28 18.75
CA THR A 86 -4.43 -20.39 20.01
C THR A 86 -3.94 -19.00 20.39
N THR A 87 -4.57 -18.41 21.40
CA THR A 87 -4.03 -17.24 22.08
C THR A 87 -2.77 -17.68 22.82
N LYS A 88 -1.59 -17.44 22.23
CA LYS A 88 -0.34 -17.48 22.99
C LYS A 88 -0.42 -16.38 24.04
N LYS A 89 -0.74 -16.76 25.28
CA LYS A 89 -0.66 -15.91 26.47
C LYS A 89 0.80 -15.44 26.55
N LYS A 90 1.05 -14.16 26.25
CA LYS A 90 2.34 -13.51 26.53
C LYS A 90 2.61 -13.71 28.01
N THR A 91 3.62 -14.50 28.34
CA THR A 91 4.17 -14.61 29.69
C THR A 91 5.18 -13.48 29.84
N GLU A 92 5.06 -12.74 30.94
CA GLU A 92 5.98 -11.68 31.40
C GLU A 92 7.39 -12.21 31.62
#